data_AF-A0A7X7P8P9-F1
#
_entry.id   AF-A0A7X7P8P9-F1
#
_cell.length_a   1.000
_cell.length_b   1.000
_cell.length_c   1.000
_cell.angle_alpha   90.00
_cell.angle_beta   90.00
_cell.angle_gamma   90.00
#
_symmetry.space_group_name_H-M   'P 1'
#
loop_
_entity.id
_entity.type
_entity.pdbx_description
1 polymer ?
#
loop_
_entity_poly.entity_id
_entity_poly.type
_entity_poly.pdbx_seq_one_letter_code
_entity_poly.pdbx_strand_id
1 'polypeptide(L)'
;MIVMIDNYDSFTYNVVQAIARITTEPIEVLRSKECSIQDIESLKPSKLIVSPGPGRPEDAGISVQAIQHFAGKIPILGVCLGHQAIGYAFGASIIQAKFIKHGIAEEITLDGKGLFRTIGLKSTFTRYHSLVIDESTLSSDFEISARSSDGDIMGIRHKTLEIEGVQFHPESIASVQGEAFFKAFLNYRRESLPVKQILNDLTSGKDLDKATAELFMEDLTEGVLDERQMSAILTAITSKGPAAAEIAGCAAVLCRKKKTMPLTDIELTDIVGTGGDSKGSFNISSMSALIAATCGLPIAKHGNRAVSSKSGSADFYENIGFKIDVSPEKSAEVIRKTNFGFLFAPVYHSAMRFAAPVRNVMGIKTIMNLIGPLSNPAGAAYQMLGVYSKDLLLPVAEASKMLGAKRVMVVVSEDGFDEISPCAPTYVIEIDEKNQKKEYTINPSDYGIPTCASSDLDGGTGKENVALAMDLIQGKGRPGILYSCALNAGATLYIGGKVKSIKEGFDRALKALQDGSVMKKIEEVRKATHE
;
A
#
# COMPACT_ATOMS: atom_id res chain seq x y z
N MET A 1 -20.91 1.50 1.48
CA MET A 1 -21.37 0.30 2.20
C MET A 1 -21.86 -0.72 1.18
N ILE A 2 -21.79 -2.00 1.48
CA ILE A 2 -22.26 -3.07 0.59
C ILE A 2 -23.72 -3.36 0.92
N VAL A 3 -24.57 -3.50 -0.09
CA VAL A 3 -25.97 -3.94 0.10
C VAL A 3 -26.11 -5.38 -0.38
N MET A 4 -26.68 -6.23 0.47
CA MET A 4 -27.08 -7.61 0.18
C MET A 4 -28.61 -7.68 0.10
N ILE A 5 -29.15 -8.10 -1.03
CA ILE A 5 -30.58 -8.43 -1.17
C ILE A 5 -30.76 -9.90 -0.81
N ASP A 6 -31.46 -10.16 0.30
CA ASP A 6 -31.82 -11.49 0.77
C ASP A 6 -33.10 -11.99 0.08
N ASN A 7 -32.97 -13.06 -0.69
CA ASN A 7 -34.07 -13.79 -1.30
C ASN A 7 -34.63 -14.90 -0.40
N TYR A 8 -34.50 -14.76 0.91
CA TYR A 8 -35.01 -15.69 1.94
C TYR A 8 -34.31 -17.05 1.89
N ASP A 9 -32.99 -17.04 1.78
CA ASP A 9 -32.17 -18.25 1.69
C ASP A 9 -31.35 -18.50 2.95
N SER A 10 -31.10 -19.77 3.27
CA SER A 10 -30.26 -20.14 4.41
C SER A 10 -28.78 -19.83 4.17
N PHE A 11 -28.33 -19.70 2.93
CA PHE A 11 -26.94 -19.36 2.58
C PHE A 11 -26.67 -17.86 2.53
N THR A 12 -27.69 -16.98 2.57
CA THR A 12 -27.48 -15.52 2.50
C THR A 12 -26.47 -15.06 3.55
N TYR A 13 -26.62 -15.48 4.80
CA TYR A 13 -25.71 -15.09 5.88
C TYR A 13 -24.34 -15.77 5.78
N ASN A 14 -24.20 -16.88 5.06
CA ASN A 14 -22.88 -17.46 4.76
C ASN A 14 -22.10 -16.54 3.80
N VAL A 15 -22.77 -15.98 2.79
CA VAL A 15 -22.17 -14.97 1.91
C VAL A 15 -21.77 -13.72 2.72
N VAL A 16 -22.67 -13.21 3.57
CA VAL A 16 -22.40 -12.05 4.43
C VAL A 16 -21.18 -12.31 5.33
N GLN A 17 -21.12 -13.48 5.98
CA GLN A 17 -20.00 -13.85 6.85
C GLN A 17 -18.68 -14.02 6.06
N ALA A 18 -18.72 -14.61 4.88
CA ALA A 18 -17.54 -14.77 4.03
C ALA A 18 -16.96 -13.41 3.64
N ILE A 19 -17.82 -12.45 3.28
CA ILE A 19 -17.42 -11.08 2.93
C ILE A 19 -16.93 -10.30 4.16
N ALA A 20 -17.65 -10.37 5.28
CA ALA A 20 -17.30 -9.66 6.51
C ALA A 20 -15.93 -10.07 7.08
N ARG A 21 -15.41 -11.27 6.75
CA ARG A 21 -14.07 -11.71 7.13
C ARG A 21 -12.94 -11.01 6.37
N ILE A 22 -13.23 -10.46 5.20
CA ILE A 22 -12.22 -9.94 4.26
C ILE A 22 -12.35 -8.45 3.97
N THR A 23 -13.38 -7.78 4.47
CA THR A 23 -13.54 -6.32 4.35
C THR A 23 -14.01 -5.70 5.65
N THR A 24 -13.65 -4.43 5.85
CA THR A 24 -14.18 -3.56 6.93
C THR A 24 -15.34 -2.69 6.45
N GLU A 25 -15.72 -2.80 5.17
CA GLU A 25 -16.87 -2.08 4.64
C GLU A 25 -18.17 -2.61 5.27
N PRO A 26 -19.05 -1.75 5.81
CA PRO A 26 -20.33 -2.19 6.38
C PRO A 26 -21.18 -2.92 5.34
N ILE A 27 -21.89 -3.97 5.76
CA ILE A 27 -22.81 -4.76 4.94
C ILE A 27 -24.22 -4.60 5.51
N GLU A 28 -25.15 -4.12 4.69
CA GLU A 28 -26.57 -4.02 5.04
C GLU A 28 -27.35 -5.12 4.29
N VAL A 29 -28.20 -5.86 5.02
CA VAL A 29 -28.99 -6.96 4.45
C VAL A 29 -30.45 -6.54 4.39
N LEU A 30 -31.00 -6.48 3.17
CA LEU A 30 -32.38 -6.10 2.93
C LEU A 30 -33.14 -7.29 2.35
N ARG A 31 -34.32 -7.58 2.89
CA ARG A 31 -35.17 -8.66 2.36
C ARG A 31 -35.86 -8.21 1.08
N SER A 32 -35.73 -9.02 0.04
CA SER A 32 -36.21 -8.73 -1.33
C SER A 32 -37.69 -8.34 -1.44
N LYS A 33 -38.55 -8.76 -0.51
CA LYS A 33 -40.00 -8.45 -0.50
C LYS A 33 -40.40 -7.37 0.49
N GLU A 34 -39.46 -6.85 1.27
CA GLU A 34 -39.69 -5.90 2.36
C GLU A 34 -38.94 -4.57 2.13
N CYS A 35 -38.27 -4.39 0.99
CA CYS A 35 -37.56 -3.16 0.62
C CYS A 35 -37.91 -2.69 -0.80
N SER A 36 -37.64 -1.41 -1.06
CA SER A 36 -37.79 -0.73 -2.34
C SER A 36 -36.45 -0.28 -2.92
N ILE A 37 -36.44 0.18 -4.18
CA ILE A 37 -35.25 0.79 -4.79
C ILE A 37 -34.81 2.04 -4.01
N GLN A 38 -35.77 2.85 -3.54
CA GLN A 38 -35.51 4.06 -2.79
C GLN A 38 -34.80 3.75 -1.46
N ASP A 39 -35.19 2.67 -0.79
CA ASP A 39 -34.51 2.22 0.44
C ASP A 39 -33.05 1.88 0.15
N ILE A 40 -32.77 1.14 -0.94
CA ILE A 40 -31.40 0.81 -1.35
C ILE A 40 -30.61 2.08 -1.70
N GLU A 41 -31.18 3.02 -2.45
CA GLU A 41 -30.51 4.28 -2.82
C GLU A 41 -30.14 5.13 -1.60
N SER A 42 -31.01 5.16 -0.58
CA SER A 42 -30.79 5.92 0.65
C SER A 42 -29.53 5.49 1.40
N LEU A 43 -29.14 4.21 1.26
CA LEU A 43 -27.93 3.62 1.84
C LEU A 43 -26.65 3.99 1.08
N LYS A 44 -26.76 4.56 -0.13
CA LYS A 44 -25.62 4.90 -1.02
C LYS A 44 -24.67 3.69 -1.17
N PRO A 45 -25.15 2.58 -1.74
CA PRO A 45 -24.37 1.37 -1.89
C PRO A 45 -23.12 1.63 -2.74
N SER A 46 -22.00 1.03 -2.34
CA SER A 46 -20.81 0.95 -3.18
C SER A 46 -20.84 -0.29 -4.09
N LYS A 47 -21.58 -1.33 -3.69
CA LYS A 47 -21.72 -2.63 -4.36
C LYS A 47 -23.08 -3.22 -4.01
N LEU A 48 -23.63 -3.98 -4.94
CA LEU A 48 -24.87 -4.73 -4.75
C LEU A 48 -24.59 -6.23 -4.88
N ILE A 49 -25.12 -7.02 -3.95
CA ILE A 49 -25.07 -8.48 -4.02
C ILE A 49 -26.49 -9.01 -3.93
N VAL A 50 -26.86 -9.88 -4.86
CA VAL A 50 -28.14 -10.59 -4.86
C VAL A 50 -27.88 -12.02 -4.41
N SER A 51 -28.46 -12.38 -3.27
CA SER A 51 -28.21 -13.66 -2.61
C SER A 51 -28.73 -14.85 -3.41
N PRO A 52 -28.32 -16.08 -3.03
CA PRO A 52 -29.07 -17.28 -3.36
C PRO A 52 -30.53 -17.19 -2.88
N GLY A 53 -31.38 -18.09 -3.35
CA GLY A 53 -32.78 -18.16 -2.93
C GLY A 53 -33.54 -19.29 -3.60
N PRO A 54 -34.68 -19.68 -3.00
CA PRO A 54 -35.58 -20.63 -3.61
C PRO A 54 -36.37 -19.99 -4.76
N GLY A 55 -36.92 -20.83 -5.63
CA GLY A 55 -37.86 -20.41 -6.66
C GLY A 55 -37.16 -19.87 -7.90
N ARG A 56 -37.80 -18.89 -8.56
CA ARG A 56 -37.37 -18.36 -9.85
C ARG A 56 -37.21 -16.83 -9.78
N PRO A 57 -36.41 -16.21 -10.67
CA PRO A 57 -36.21 -14.76 -10.70
C PRO A 57 -37.47 -13.92 -10.79
N GLU A 58 -38.52 -14.44 -11.41
CA GLU A 58 -39.83 -13.80 -11.55
C GLU A 58 -40.47 -13.49 -10.17
N ASP A 59 -40.15 -14.30 -9.15
CA ASP A 59 -40.68 -14.19 -7.79
C ASP A 59 -39.65 -13.61 -6.78
N ALA A 60 -38.47 -13.19 -7.26
CA ALA A 60 -37.33 -12.74 -6.44
C ALA A 60 -37.48 -11.29 -5.90
N GLY A 61 -38.72 -10.86 -5.67
CA GLY A 61 -39.05 -9.53 -5.14
C GLY A 61 -38.39 -8.40 -5.94
N ILE A 62 -37.71 -7.49 -5.24
CA ILE A 62 -37.04 -6.33 -5.86
C ILE A 62 -35.75 -6.70 -6.62
N SER A 63 -35.24 -7.93 -6.51
CA SER A 63 -33.90 -8.31 -7.00
C SER A 63 -33.67 -7.96 -8.48
N VAL A 64 -34.60 -8.34 -9.36
CA VAL A 64 -34.49 -8.08 -10.81
C VAL A 64 -34.53 -6.58 -11.10
N GLN A 65 -35.44 -5.85 -10.45
CA GLN A 65 -35.55 -4.40 -10.61
C GLN A 65 -34.31 -3.67 -10.09
N ALA A 66 -33.75 -4.13 -8.97
CA ALA A 66 -32.51 -3.59 -8.40
C ALA A 66 -31.33 -3.80 -9.34
N ILE A 67 -31.20 -5.00 -9.94
CA ILE A 67 -30.15 -5.27 -10.95
C ILE A 67 -30.27 -4.28 -12.12
N GLN A 68 -31.46 -4.11 -12.68
CA GLN A 68 -31.70 -3.19 -13.79
C GLN A 68 -31.41 -1.73 -13.40
N HIS A 69 -31.81 -1.32 -12.20
CA HIS A 69 -31.64 0.05 -11.74
C HIS A 69 -30.18 0.41 -11.45
N PHE A 70 -29.41 -0.53 -10.88
CA PHE A 70 -28.02 -0.30 -10.48
C PHE A 70 -26.99 -0.73 -11.53
N ALA A 71 -27.42 -1.35 -12.63
CA ALA A 71 -26.56 -1.69 -13.75
C ALA A 71 -25.79 -0.47 -14.27
N GLY A 72 -24.47 -0.58 -14.34
CA GLY A 72 -23.58 0.51 -14.75
C GLY A 72 -23.41 1.64 -13.74
N LYS A 73 -24.05 1.56 -12.57
CA LYS A 73 -23.87 2.52 -11.47
C LYS A 73 -22.88 2.00 -10.41
N ILE A 74 -22.99 0.72 -10.07
CA ILE A 74 -22.14 0.04 -9.08
C ILE A 74 -21.87 -1.41 -9.50
N PRO A 75 -20.81 -2.06 -8.99
CA PRO A 75 -20.59 -3.48 -9.19
C PRO A 75 -21.74 -4.33 -8.64
N ILE A 76 -22.14 -5.36 -9.40
CA ILE A 76 -23.22 -6.28 -9.04
C ILE A 76 -22.71 -7.73 -9.07
N LEU A 77 -22.94 -8.45 -7.98
CA LEU A 77 -22.74 -9.90 -7.88
C LEU A 77 -24.07 -10.63 -7.70
N GLY A 78 -24.31 -11.67 -8.49
CA GLY A 78 -25.41 -12.61 -8.28
C GLY A 78 -24.91 -14.00 -7.91
N VAL A 79 -25.47 -14.62 -6.87
CA VAL A 79 -25.14 -16.02 -6.49
C VAL A 79 -26.39 -16.88 -6.60
N CYS A 80 -26.29 -18.02 -7.29
CA CYS A 80 -27.39 -18.96 -7.54
C CYS A 80 -28.64 -18.28 -8.12
N LEU A 81 -29.70 -18.05 -7.33
CA LEU A 81 -30.86 -17.27 -7.76
C LEU A 81 -30.48 -15.85 -8.22
N GLY A 82 -29.52 -15.20 -7.56
CA GLY A 82 -29.01 -13.90 -7.99
C GLY A 82 -28.36 -13.94 -9.37
N HIS A 83 -27.66 -15.03 -9.71
CA HIS A 83 -27.12 -15.24 -11.06
C HIS A 83 -28.23 -15.40 -12.11
N GLN A 84 -29.26 -16.18 -11.78
CA GLN A 84 -30.43 -16.34 -12.64
C GLN A 84 -31.18 -15.01 -12.80
N ALA A 85 -31.29 -14.21 -11.74
CA ALA A 85 -31.90 -12.89 -11.76
C ALA A 85 -31.13 -11.91 -12.65
N ILE A 86 -29.79 -11.99 -12.68
CA ILE A 86 -28.99 -11.22 -13.65
C ILE A 86 -29.33 -11.65 -15.07
N GLY A 87 -29.30 -12.95 -15.38
CA GLY A 87 -29.66 -13.44 -16.71
C GLY A 87 -31.05 -12.96 -17.14
N TYR A 88 -32.04 -13.13 -16.26
CA TYR A 88 -33.42 -12.75 -16.50
C TYR A 88 -33.61 -11.24 -16.65
N ALA A 89 -32.94 -10.41 -15.83
CA ALA A 89 -32.97 -8.96 -15.94
C ALA A 89 -32.53 -8.43 -17.31
N PHE A 90 -31.69 -9.21 -18.01
CA PHE A 90 -31.17 -8.93 -19.35
C PHE A 90 -31.79 -9.84 -20.43
N GLY A 91 -32.96 -10.42 -20.16
CA GLY A 91 -33.81 -11.09 -21.15
C GLY A 91 -33.59 -12.58 -21.34
N ALA A 92 -32.71 -13.22 -20.55
CA ALA A 92 -32.51 -14.67 -20.63
C ALA A 92 -33.67 -15.43 -19.97
N SER A 93 -34.03 -16.58 -20.56
CA SER A 93 -34.99 -17.51 -19.99
C SER A 93 -34.34 -18.44 -18.97
N ILE A 94 -35.10 -18.84 -17.94
CA ILE A 94 -34.65 -19.79 -16.91
C ILE A 94 -35.36 -21.12 -17.10
N ILE A 95 -34.60 -22.17 -17.37
CA ILE A 95 -35.09 -23.51 -17.69
C ILE A 95 -34.65 -24.52 -16.63
N GLN A 96 -35.27 -25.71 -16.64
CA GLN A 96 -34.86 -26.82 -15.78
C GLN A 96 -33.44 -27.27 -16.14
N ALA A 97 -32.59 -27.46 -15.13
CA ALA A 97 -31.28 -28.08 -15.31
C ALA A 97 -31.43 -29.52 -15.84
N LYS A 98 -30.54 -29.95 -16.74
CA LYS A 98 -30.53 -31.33 -17.24
C LYS A 98 -30.31 -32.34 -16.13
N PHE A 99 -29.45 -31.98 -15.17
CA PHE A 99 -29.16 -32.77 -13.98
C PHE A 99 -29.34 -31.90 -12.75
N ILE A 100 -30.30 -32.27 -11.90
CA ILE A 100 -30.55 -31.57 -10.63
C ILE A 100 -29.42 -31.89 -9.66
N LYS A 101 -28.81 -30.86 -9.05
CA LYS A 101 -27.69 -31.00 -8.11
C LYS A 101 -28.00 -30.27 -6.82
N HIS A 102 -28.02 -30.98 -5.69
CA HIS A 102 -28.16 -30.38 -4.37
C HIS A 102 -27.02 -30.84 -3.45
N GLY A 103 -26.09 -29.93 -3.15
CA GLY A 103 -24.96 -30.19 -2.25
C GLY A 103 -23.82 -30.98 -2.88
N ILE A 104 -23.67 -30.89 -4.20
CA ILE A 104 -22.61 -31.59 -4.92
C ILE A 104 -21.44 -30.64 -5.15
N ALA A 105 -20.30 -30.96 -4.54
CA ALA A 105 -19.03 -30.30 -4.85
C ALA A 105 -18.42 -30.93 -6.11
N GLU A 106 -18.13 -30.12 -7.11
CA GLU A 106 -17.53 -30.57 -8.35
C GLU A 106 -16.59 -29.54 -8.95
N GLU A 107 -15.70 -30.00 -9.83
CA GLU A 107 -14.80 -29.13 -10.57
C GLU A 107 -15.57 -28.35 -11.64
N ILE A 108 -15.43 -27.02 -11.59
CA ILE A 108 -15.98 -26.07 -12.55
C ILE A 108 -14.84 -25.52 -13.40
N THR A 109 -15.02 -25.47 -14.71
CA THR A 109 -14.12 -24.79 -15.64
C THR A 109 -14.39 -23.30 -15.62
N LEU A 110 -13.34 -22.49 -15.50
CA LEU A 110 -13.35 -21.04 -15.34
C LEU A 110 -12.56 -20.38 -16.48
N ASP A 111 -12.86 -19.13 -16.78
CA ASP A 111 -12.16 -18.36 -17.81
C ASP A 111 -10.89 -17.63 -17.31
N GLY A 112 -10.63 -17.65 -16.01
CA GLY A 112 -9.46 -17.00 -15.39
C GLY A 112 -9.50 -15.46 -15.45
N LYS A 113 -10.68 -14.87 -15.56
CA LYS A 113 -10.91 -13.42 -15.61
C LYS A 113 -11.90 -12.98 -14.55
N GLY A 114 -12.03 -11.68 -14.31
CA GLY A 114 -13.06 -11.11 -13.45
C GLY A 114 -13.00 -11.69 -12.03
N LEU A 115 -14.09 -12.35 -11.62
CA LEU A 115 -14.21 -13.09 -10.35
C LEU A 115 -13.24 -14.28 -10.22
N PHE A 116 -12.71 -14.80 -11.32
CA PHE A 116 -11.84 -15.99 -11.37
C PHE A 116 -10.37 -15.68 -11.62
N ARG A 117 -10.01 -14.39 -11.78
CA ARG A 117 -8.67 -13.96 -12.17
C ARG A 117 -7.54 -14.42 -11.24
N THR A 118 -7.87 -14.68 -9.98
CA THR A 118 -6.94 -15.12 -8.91
C THR A 118 -7.10 -16.61 -8.56
N ILE A 119 -8.09 -17.28 -9.14
CA ILE A 119 -8.42 -18.68 -8.85
C ILE A 119 -7.78 -19.61 -9.88
N GLY A 120 -7.70 -19.16 -11.13
CA GLY A 120 -7.19 -19.92 -12.25
C GLY A 120 -8.31 -20.40 -13.17
N LEU A 121 -8.04 -21.47 -13.92
CA LEU A 121 -8.94 -21.97 -14.98
C LEU A 121 -9.89 -23.06 -14.50
N LYS A 122 -9.72 -23.57 -13.27
CA LYS A 122 -10.54 -24.64 -12.69
C LYS A 122 -10.57 -24.51 -11.18
N SER A 123 -11.71 -24.81 -10.56
CA SER A 123 -11.81 -24.94 -9.11
C SER A 123 -13.04 -25.75 -8.70
N THR A 124 -13.02 -26.26 -7.47
CA THR A 124 -14.14 -27.02 -6.90
C THR A 124 -15.11 -26.08 -6.21
N PHE A 125 -16.38 -26.10 -6.64
CA PHE A 125 -17.46 -25.34 -6.03
C PHE A 125 -18.70 -26.23 -5.80
N THR A 126 -19.48 -25.91 -4.77
CA THR A 126 -20.73 -26.61 -4.47
C THR A 126 -21.89 -26.12 -5.34
N ARG A 127 -22.63 -27.05 -5.94
CA ARG A 127 -23.86 -26.81 -6.69
C ARG A 127 -25.10 -27.14 -5.86
N TYR A 128 -26.06 -26.22 -5.86
CA TYR A 128 -27.40 -26.35 -5.25
C TYR A 128 -28.46 -25.77 -6.20
N HIS A 129 -28.62 -26.35 -7.38
CA HIS A 129 -29.54 -25.82 -8.38
C HIS A 129 -30.31 -26.91 -9.12
N SER A 130 -31.55 -26.55 -9.47
CA SER A 130 -32.48 -27.29 -10.33
C SER A 130 -32.87 -26.50 -11.58
N LEU A 131 -32.44 -25.23 -11.64
CA LEU A 131 -32.72 -24.26 -12.69
C LEU A 131 -31.41 -23.65 -13.18
N VAL A 132 -31.36 -23.34 -14.47
CA VAL A 132 -30.20 -22.74 -15.14
C VAL A 132 -30.66 -21.69 -16.15
N ILE A 133 -29.76 -20.78 -16.48
CA ILE A 133 -29.94 -19.86 -17.61
C ILE A 133 -29.93 -20.66 -18.91
N ASP A 134 -30.93 -20.45 -19.78
CA ASP A 134 -30.93 -20.97 -21.14
C ASP A 134 -29.94 -20.17 -22.00
N GLU A 135 -28.81 -20.81 -22.30
CA GLU A 135 -27.73 -20.25 -23.11
C GLU A 135 -28.21 -19.69 -24.46
N SER A 136 -29.22 -20.30 -25.08
CA SER A 136 -29.75 -19.86 -26.38
C SER A 136 -30.44 -18.50 -26.33
N THR A 137 -30.83 -18.07 -25.13
CA THR A 137 -31.54 -16.81 -24.86
C THR A 137 -30.67 -15.77 -24.14
N LEU A 138 -29.44 -16.12 -23.77
CA LEU A 138 -28.55 -15.21 -23.07
C LEU A 138 -28.14 -14.05 -24.01
N SER A 139 -28.30 -12.81 -23.54
CA SER A 139 -27.93 -11.62 -24.31
C SER A 139 -26.47 -11.69 -24.78
N SER A 140 -26.21 -11.22 -26.00
CA SER A 140 -24.86 -11.05 -26.55
C SER A 140 -23.99 -10.08 -25.74
N ASP A 141 -24.57 -9.33 -24.80
CA ASP A 141 -23.84 -8.46 -23.88
C ASP A 141 -23.08 -9.24 -22.80
N PHE A 142 -23.37 -10.54 -22.63
CA PHE A 142 -22.67 -11.41 -21.70
C PHE A 142 -21.66 -12.33 -22.38
N GLU A 143 -20.63 -12.68 -21.63
CA GLU A 143 -19.74 -13.80 -21.89
C GLU A 143 -19.93 -14.85 -20.78
N ILE A 144 -19.78 -16.13 -21.13
CA ILE A 144 -19.87 -17.23 -20.16
C ILE A 144 -18.51 -17.38 -19.50
N SER A 145 -18.44 -17.08 -18.21
CA SER A 145 -17.20 -17.05 -17.43
C SER A 145 -16.90 -18.37 -16.72
N ALA A 146 -17.89 -19.25 -16.56
CA ALA A 146 -17.70 -20.58 -15.99
C ALA A 146 -18.68 -21.62 -16.52
N ARG A 147 -18.25 -22.89 -16.58
CA ARG A 147 -19.05 -24.06 -17.02
C ARG A 147 -18.79 -25.30 -16.17
N SER A 148 -19.83 -26.08 -15.93
CA SER A 148 -19.75 -27.41 -15.32
C SER A 148 -19.45 -28.49 -16.35
N SER A 149 -19.14 -29.70 -15.88
CA SER A 149 -18.84 -30.87 -16.72
C SER A 149 -20.04 -31.36 -17.56
N ASP A 150 -21.27 -31.09 -17.12
CA ASP A 150 -22.52 -31.40 -17.82
C ASP A 150 -22.97 -30.30 -18.79
N GLY A 151 -22.18 -29.21 -18.91
CA GLY A 151 -22.36 -28.14 -19.88
C GLY A 151 -23.24 -26.97 -19.41
N ASP A 152 -23.77 -27.02 -18.18
CA ASP A 152 -24.54 -25.91 -17.62
C ASP A 152 -23.67 -24.65 -17.49
N ILE A 153 -24.30 -23.48 -17.72
CA ILE A 153 -23.68 -22.18 -17.43
C ILE A 153 -23.53 -22.07 -15.92
N MET A 154 -22.29 -21.88 -15.48
CA MET A 154 -21.95 -21.72 -14.07
C MET A 154 -21.52 -20.30 -13.72
N GLY A 155 -21.25 -19.46 -14.72
CA GLY A 155 -20.91 -18.06 -14.54
C GLY A 155 -21.17 -17.24 -15.80
N ILE A 156 -21.63 -16.01 -15.62
CA ILE A 156 -21.77 -15.01 -16.68
C ILE A 156 -21.10 -13.71 -16.26
N ARG A 157 -20.55 -12.98 -17.23
CA ARG A 157 -19.97 -11.65 -17.06
C ARG A 157 -20.47 -10.70 -18.14
N HIS A 158 -20.90 -9.51 -17.76
CA HIS A 158 -21.25 -8.50 -18.74
C HIS A 158 -19.98 -7.95 -19.41
N LYS A 159 -20.01 -7.74 -20.73
CA LYS A 159 -18.84 -7.33 -21.53
C LYS A 159 -18.34 -5.90 -21.28
N THR A 160 -19.09 -5.08 -20.55
CA THR A 160 -18.83 -3.64 -20.39
C THR A 160 -19.19 -3.14 -19.00
N LEU A 161 -20.22 -3.71 -18.37
CA LEU A 161 -20.62 -3.39 -17.00
C LEU A 161 -19.94 -4.31 -15.99
N GLU A 162 -19.74 -3.84 -14.76
CA GLU A 162 -19.19 -4.63 -13.65
C GLU A 162 -20.25 -5.53 -13.01
N ILE A 163 -20.86 -6.39 -13.84
CA ILE A 163 -21.94 -7.30 -13.46
C ILE A 163 -21.49 -8.73 -13.74
N GLU A 164 -21.42 -9.54 -12.69
CA GLU A 164 -21.13 -10.96 -12.79
C GLU A 164 -22.08 -11.78 -11.92
N GLY A 165 -22.42 -12.97 -12.39
CA GLY A 165 -23.21 -13.91 -11.59
C GLY A 165 -22.63 -15.30 -11.67
N VAL A 166 -22.72 -16.07 -10.59
CA VAL A 166 -22.35 -17.50 -10.54
C VAL A 166 -23.51 -18.38 -10.08
N GLN A 167 -23.67 -19.54 -10.71
CA GLN A 167 -24.74 -20.48 -10.40
C GLN A 167 -24.39 -21.39 -9.20
N PHE A 168 -23.10 -21.56 -8.88
CA PHE A 168 -22.63 -22.30 -7.72
C PHE A 168 -22.59 -21.43 -6.45
N HIS A 169 -22.30 -22.07 -5.31
CA HIS A 169 -22.24 -21.45 -3.98
C HIS A 169 -20.79 -21.30 -3.50
N PRO A 170 -20.10 -20.19 -3.80
CA PRO A 170 -18.74 -19.94 -3.33
C PRO A 170 -18.62 -19.90 -1.80
N GLU A 171 -19.70 -19.56 -1.09
CA GLU A 171 -19.81 -19.52 0.37
C GLU A 171 -19.99 -20.91 1.03
N SER A 172 -20.23 -21.95 0.24
CA SER A 172 -20.38 -23.31 0.76
C SER A 172 -19.05 -23.84 1.30
N ILE A 173 -19.11 -24.61 2.40
CA ILE A 173 -17.91 -25.16 3.05
C ILE A 173 -17.08 -26.09 2.16
N ALA A 174 -17.71 -26.75 1.19
CA ALA A 174 -17.03 -27.65 0.25
C ALA A 174 -16.44 -26.91 -0.98
N SER A 175 -16.62 -25.59 -1.08
CA SER A 175 -16.01 -24.74 -2.10
C SER A 175 -14.60 -24.32 -1.67
N VAL A 176 -13.59 -24.65 -2.47
CA VAL A 176 -12.16 -24.55 -2.06
C VAL A 176 -11.60 -23.13 -2.19
N GLN A 177 -12.24 -22.26 -2.97
CA GLN A 177 -11.73 -20.91 -3.32
C GLN A 177 -12.76 -19.78 -3.09
N GLY A 178 -13.70 -19.99 -2.17
CA GLY A 178 -14.75 -19.01 -1.86
C GLY A 178 -14.21 -17.64 -1.41
N GLU A 179 -13.18 -17.63 -0.56
CA GLU A 179 -12.60 -16.38 -0.08
C GLU A 179 -11.91 -15.59 -1.22
N ALA A 180 -11.15 -16.27 -2.08
CA ALA A 180 -10.50 -15.66 -3.24
C ALA A 180 -11.53 -15.07 -4.21
N PHE A 181 -12.64 -15.77 -4.41
CA PHE A 181 -13.78 -15.31 -5.22
C PHE A 181 -14.38 -14.00 -4.68
N PHE A 182 -14.70 -13.93 -3.38
CA PHE A 182 -15.27 -12.71 -2.81
C PHE A 182 -14.25 -11.56 -2.76
N LYS A 183 -12.96 -11.83 -2.52
CA LYS A 183 -11.91 -10.81 -2.66
C LYS A 183 -11.83 -10.25 -4.07
N ALA A 184 -11.97 -11.12 -5.09
CA ALA A 184 -11.96 -10.71 -6.49
C ALA A 184 -13.16 -9.81 -6.83
N PHE A 185 -14.35 -10.06 -6.26
CA PHE A 185 -15.50 -9.18 -6.40
C PHE A 185 -15.30 -7.83 -5.71
N LEU A 186 -14.81 -7.84 -4.46
CA LEU A 186 -14.64 -6.61 -3.68
C LEU A 186 -13.64 -5.65 -4.31
N ASN A 187 -12.63 -6.18 -5.00
CA ASN A 187 -11.62 -5.43 -5.74
C ASN A 187 -11.72 -5.74 -7.23
N TYR A 188 -12.90 -5.57 -7.82
CA TYR A 188 -13.19 -6.04 -9.17
C TYR A 188 -12.19 -5.53 -10.21
N ARG A 189 -11.62 -6.47 -10.98
CA ARG A 189 -10.83 -6.23 -12.19
C ARG A 189 -11.12 -7.33 -13.18
N ARG A 190 -11.27 -6.96 -14.46
CA ARG A 190 -11.61 -7.92 -15.51
C ARG A 190 -10.44 -8.80 -15.91
N GLU A 191 -9.28 -8.21 -16.14
CA GLU A 191 -8.10 -8.94 -16.60
C GLU A 191 -7.23 -9.33 -15.40
N SER A 192 -6.55 -10.47 -15.52
CA SER A 192 -5.53 -10.91 -14.58
C SER A 192 -4.21 -10.18 -14.81
N LEU A 193 -3.32 -10.22 -13.81
CA LEU A 193 -1.96 -9.72 -13.98
C LEU A 193 -1.27 -10.48 -15.12
N PRO A 194 -0.72 -9.79 -16.14
CA PRO A 194 -0.08 -10.46 -17.27
C PRO A 194 1.34 -10.92 -16.89
N VAL A 195 1.46 -11.84 -15.92
CA VAL A 195 2.72 -12.28 -15.32
C VAL A 195 3.74 -12.74 -16.37
N LYS A 196 3.30 -13.48 -17.39
CA LYS A 196 4.17 -13.92 -18.49
C LYS A 196 4.79 -12.75 -19.25
N GLN A 197 3.98 -11.73 -19.57
CA GLN A 197 4.45 -10.54 -20.28
C GLN A 197 5.39 -9.73 -19.39
N ILE A 198 5.03 -9.52 -18.12
CA ILE A 198 5.86 -8.82 -17.13
C ILE A 198 7.23 -9.47 -17.02
N LEU A 199 7.29 -10.79 -16.87
CA LEU A 199 8.56 -11.52 -16.75
C LEU A 199 9.37 -11.46 -18.05
N ASN A 200 8.74 -11.58 -19.23
CA ASN A 200 9.44 -11.42 -20.50
C ASN A 200 10.05 -10.02 -20.65
N ASP A 201 9.28 -8.97 -20.33
CA ASP A 201 9.77 -7.59 -20.40
C ASP A 201 10.95 -7.40 -19.44
N LEU A 202 10.79 -7.74 -18.15
CA LEU A 202 11.83 -7.56 -17.14
C LEU A 202 13.11 -8.35 -17.45
N THR A 203 12.99 -9.62 -17.86
CA THR A 203 14.15 -10.47 -18.18
C THR A 203 14.85 -10.06 -19.48
N SER A 204 14.17 -9.34 -20.36
CA SER A 204 14.78 -8.69 -21.53
C SER A 204 15.42 -7.34 -21.23
N GLY A 205 15.40 -6.88 -19.97
CA GLY A 205 15.92 -5.58 -19.56
C GLY A 205 14.99 -4.40 -19.83
N LYS A 206 13.71 -4.67 -20.15
CA LYS A 206 12.70 -3.63 -20.40
C LYS A 206 11.98 -3.26 -19.12
N ASP A 207 11.78 -1.95 -18.93
CA ASP A 207 11.04 -1.40 -17.80
C ASP A 207 9.53 -1.64 -17.94
N LEU A 208 8.87 -1.87 -16.80
CA LEU A 208 7.42 -1.80 -16.74
C LEU A 208 6.96 -0.33 -16.72
N ASP A 209 5.83 -0.07 -17.36
CA ASP A 209 5.15 1.20 -17.13
C ASP A 209 4.55 1.29 -15.72
N LYS A 210 4.20 2.51 -15.32
CA LYS A 210 3.64 2.79 -14.00
C LYS A 210 2.36 1.99 -13.74
N ALA A 211 1.48 1.87 -14.74
CA ALA A 211 0.21 1.18 -14.61
C ALA A 211 0.39 -0.32 -14.33
N THR A 212 1.32 -0.97 -15.02
CA THR A 212 1.64 -2.38 -14.82
C THR A 212 2.27 -2.62 -13.44
N ALA A 213 3.14 -1.73 -12.99
CA ALA A 213 3.70 -1.79 -11.64
C ALA A 213 2.63 -1.58 -10.56
N GLU A 214 1.66 -0.68 -10.78
CA GLU A 214 0.49 -0.53 -9.91
C GLU A 214 -0.35 -1.80 -9.86
N LEU A 215 -0.64 -2.44 -11.00
CA LEU A 215 -1.41 -3.68 -11.05
C LEU A 215 -0.74 -4.80 -10.23
N PHE A 216 0.57 -4.97 -10.40
CA PHE A 216 1.39 -5.92 -9.63
C PHE A 216 1.28 -5.66 -8.13
N MET A 217 1.46 -4.39 -7.72
CA MET A 217 1.42 -4.03 -6.31
C MET A 217 0.01 -4.12 -5.71
N GLU A 218 -1.05 -3.90 -6.50
CA GLU A 218 -2.44 -4.12 -6.08
C GLU A 218 -2.71 -5.59 -5.76
N ASP A 219 -2.34 -6.53 -6.64
CA ASP A 219 -2.50 -7.97 -6.38
C ASP A 219 -1.68 -8.43 -5.18
N LEU A 220 -0.44 -7.91 -5.05
CA LEU A 220 0.42 -8.18 -3.90
C LEU A 220 -0.22 -7.69 -2.60
N THR A 221 -0.73 -6.46 -2.57
CA THR A 221 -1.34 -5.86 -1.37
C THR A 221 -2.74 -6.40 -1.05
N GLU A 222 -3.39 -7.10 -1.98
CA GLU A 222 -4.64 -7.83 -1.76
C GLU A 222 -4.43 -9.26 -1.25
N GLY A 223 -3.18 -9.75 -1.30
CA GLY A 223 -2.85 -11.11 -0.90
C GLY A 223 -3.41 -12.15 -1.87
N VAL A 224 -3.52 -11.79 -3.15
CA VAL A 224 -4.03 -12.68 -4.21
C VAL A 224 -2.96 -13.10 -5.21
N LEU A 225 -1.78 -12.49 -5.14
CA LEU A 225 -0.63 -12.87 -5.96
C LEU A 225 0.04 -14.13 -5.42
N ASP A 226 0.29 -15.11 -6.30
CA ASP A 226 1.05 -16.31 -5.95
C ASP A 226 2.48 -15.95 -5.51
N GLU A 227 2.96 -16.55 -4.42
CA GLU A 227 4.26 -16.22 -3.83
C GLU A 227 5.44 -16.50 -4.78
N ARG A 228 5.34 -17.50 -5.67
CA ARG A 228 6.38 -17.82 -6.65
C ARG A 228 6.43 -16.76 -7.75
N GLN A 229 5.26 -16.33 -8.21
CA GLN A 229 5.14 -15.22 -9.16
C GLN A 229 5.67 -13.92 -8.56
N MET A 230 5.32 -13.63 -7.31
CA MET A 230 5.81 -12.46 -6.57
C MET A 230 7.34 -12.48 -6.48
N SER A 231 7.93 -13.60 -6.04
CA SER A 231 9.38 -13.77 -5.93
C SER A 231 10.08 -13.60 -7.28
N ALA A 232 9.52 -14.19 -8.36
CA ALA A 232 10.08 -14.07 -9.70
C ALA A 232 10.07 -12.61 -10.20
N ILE A 233 8.96 -11.89 -10.03
CA ILE A 233 8.85 -10.48 -10.46
C ILE A 233 9.79 -9.59 -9.64
N LEU A 234 9.80 -9.73 -8.30
CA LEU A 234 10.69 -8.95 -7.43
C LEU A 234 12.16 -9.18 -7.77
N THR A 235 12.54 -10.43 -8.03
CA THR A 235 13.90 -10.78 -8.45
C THR A 235 14.23 -10.15 -9.80
N ALA A 236 13.35 -10.28 -10.80
CA ALA A 236 13.57 -9.74 -12.14
C ALA A 236 13.70 -8.20 -12.15
N ILE A 237 12.85 -7.48 -11.41
CA ILE A 237 12.98 -6.01 -11.23
C ILE A 237 14.33 -5.67 -10.59
N THR A 238 14.72 -6.41 -9.55
CA THR A 238 15.97 -6.15 -8.81
C THR A 238 17.20 -6.39 -9.68
N SER A 239 17.21 -7.48 -10.46
CA SER A 239 18.31 -7.81 -11.38
C SER A 239 18.43 -6.84 -12.55
N LYS A 240 17.31 -6.33 -13.07
CA LYS A 240 17.30 -5.29 -14.11
C LYS A 240 17.79 -3.94 -13.58
N GLY A 241 17.46 -3.62 -12.33
CA GLY A 241 17.55 -2.27 -11.78
C GLY A 241 16.15 -1.63 -11.76
N PRO A 242 15.61 -1.23 -10.59
CA PRO A 242 14.29 -0.62 -10.50
C PRO A 242 14.21 0.73 -11.22
N ALA A 243 13.27 0.87 -12.14
CA ALA A 243 13.02 2.12 -12.87
C ALA A 243 12.11 3.08 -12.08
N ALA A 244 12.16 4.38 -12.40
CA ALA A 244 11.35 5.39 -11.73
C ALA A 244 9.84 5.09 -11.79
N ALA A 245 9.33 4.67 -12.95
CA ALA A 245 7.92 4.33 -13.15
C ALA A 245 7.49 3.11 -12.32
N GLU A 246 8.35 2.11 -12.17
CA GLU A 246 8.12 0.91 -11.37
C GLU A 246 8.05 1.25 -9.87
N ILE A 247 9.01 2.04 -9.39
CA ILE A 247 9.07 2.51 -8.01
C ILE A 247 7.84 3.36 -7.69
N ALA A 248 7.52 4.32 -8.57
CA ALA A 248 6.36 5.20 -8.41
C ALA A 248 5.04 4.43 -8.43
N GLY A 249 4.88 3.45 -9.33
CA GLY A 249 3.68 2.63 -9.40
C GLY A 249 3.46 1.82 -8.12
N CYS A 250 4.49 1.11 -7.66
CA CYS A 250 4.41 0.35 -6.41
C CYS A 250 4.13 1.26 -5.19
N ALA A 251 4.83 2.39 -5.06
CA ALA A 251 4.61 3.33 -3.97
C ALA A 251 3.23 4.00 -4.02
N ALA A 252 2.70 4.28 -5.21
CA ALA A 252 1.37 4.87 -5.39
C ALA A 252 0.26 4.00 -4.79
N VAL A 253 0.35 2.67 -4.94
CA VAL A 253 -0.62 1.73 -4.34
C VAL A 253 -0.59 1.82 -2.81
N LEU A 254 0.59 1.90 -2.19
CA LEU A 254 0.71 2.09 -0.75
C LEU A 254 0.14 3.44 -0.30
N CYS A 255 0.40 4.51 -1.06
CA CYS A 255 -0.16 5.83 -0.80
C CYS A 255 -1.70 5.86 -0.93
N ARG A 256 -2.31 5.00 -1.76
CA ARG A 256 -3.78 4.87 -1.85
C ARG A 256 -4.36 4.03 -0.72
N LYS A 257 -3.69 2.94 -0.33
CA LYS A 257 -4.19 1.96 0.66
C LYS A 257 -3.85 2.30 2.12
N LYS A 258 -3.05 3.35 2.37
CA LYS A 258 -2.71 3.79 3.73
C LYS A 258 -3.95 4.22 4.53
N LYS A 259 -3.87 4.13 5.85
CA LYS A 259 -4.79 4.86 6.72
C LYS A 259 -4.62 6.37 6.50
N THR A 260 -5.73 7.07 6.31
CA THR A 260 -5.73 8.52 6.06
C THR A 260 -5.35 9.26 7.34
N MET A 261 -4.54 10.31 7.20
CA MET A 261 -4.19 11.20 8.30
C MET A 261 -4.82 12.58 8.05
N PRO A 262 -5.53 13.17 9.04
CA PRO A 262 -6.25 14.43 8.86
C PRO A 262 -5.31 15.65 9.01
N LEU A 263 -4.33 15.78 8.12
CA LEU A 263 -3.34 16.85 8.13
C LEU A 263 -3.04 17.31 6.69
N THR A 264 -3.79 18.32 6.23
CA THR A 264 -3.69 18.88 4.86
C THR A 264 -3.36 20.37 4.84
N ASP A 265 -3.39 21.02 6.01
CA ASP A 265 -3.17 22.44 6.23
C ASP A 265 -1.70 22.83 6.38
N ILE A 266 -0.80 21.86 6.46
CA ILE A 266 0.64 22.06 6.68
C ILE A 266 1.43 21.28 5.64
N GLU A 267 2.38 21.95 4.99
CA GLU A 267 3.35 21.26 4.13
C GLU A 267 4.45 20.64 4.99
N LEU A 268 4.62 19.33 4.83
CA LEU A 268 5.49 18.54 5.69
C LEU A 268 6.75 18.14 4.94
N THR A 269 7.82 17.95 5.70
CA THR A 269 9.09 17.40 5.21
C THR A 269 9.34 16.04 5.82
N ASP A 270 9.91 15.12 5.04
CA ASP A 270 10.45 13.85 5.52
C ASP A 270 11.96 13.80 5.29
N ILE A 271 12.65 13.11 6.20
CA ILE A 271 14.06 12.71 6.07
C ILE A 271 14.15 11.23 6.40
N VAL A 272 14.45 10.42 5.39
CA VAL A 272 14.39 8.96 5.52
C VAL A 272 15.32 8.27 4.51
N GLY A 273 16.05 7.26 4.98
CA GLY A 273 16.84 6.39 4.14
C GLY A 273 16.08 5.13 3.72
N THR A 274 16.46 4.54 2.59
CA THR A 274 16.04 3.18 2.20
C THR A 274 16.49 2.11 3.21
N GLY A 275 17.51 2.43 4.02
CA GLY A 275 18.17 1.51 4.92
C GLY A 275 18.94 0.41 4.19
N GLY A 276 19.57 -0.47 4.97
CA GLY A 276 20.30 -1.62 4.44
C GLY A 276 21.65 -1.26 3.83
N ASP A 277 22.23 -0.11 4.13
CA ASP A 277 23.66 0.17 3.88
C ASP A 277 24.60 -0.83 4.59
N SER A 278 24.07 -1.63 5.53
CA SER A 278 24.77 -2.62 6.33
C SER A 278 25.92 -2.03 7.16
N LYS A 279 25.86 -0.74 7.46
CA LYS A 279 26.91 -0.03 8.22
C LYS A 279 26.69 -0.07 9.72
N GLY A 280 25.45 -0.26 10.16
CA GLY A 280 25.13 -0.28 11.59
C GLY A 280 25.39 1.07 12.27
N SER A 281 25.20 2.17 11.53
CA SER A 281 25.37 3.52 12.03
C SER A 281 24.36 3.88 13.13
N PHE A 282 24.70 4.94 13.85
CA PHE A 282 23.76 5.71 14.65
C PHE A 282 22.54 6.14 13.81
N ASN A 283 21.37 6.33 14.44
CA ASN A 283 20.14 6.76 13.76
C ASN A 283 20.19 8.23 13.31
N ILE A 284 21.04 8.54 12.33
CA ILE A 284 21.33 9.89 11.81
C ILE A 284 20.06 10.60 11.35
N SER A 285 19.28 10.03 10.42
CA SER A 285 18.04 10.66 9.97
C SER A 285 16.99 10.84 11.08
N SER A 286 17.00 10.02 12.14
CA SER A 286 16.07 10.18 13.26
C SER A 286 16.42 11.38 14.13
N MET A 287 17.71 11.53 14.45
CA MET A 287 18.19 12.68 15.21
C MET A 287 18.11 13.98 14.38
N SER A 288 18.47 13.91 13.09
CA SER A 288 18.40 15.03 12.15
C SER A 288 16.99 15.58 11.99
N ALA A 289 15.98 14.70 11.98
CA ALA A 289 14.57 15.08 11.95
C ALA A 289 14.16 15.92 13.19
N LEU A 290 14.62 15.53 14.39
CA LEU A 290 14.36 16.30 15.62
C LEU A 290 15.07 17.66 15.61
N ILE A 291 16.30 17.72 15.10
CA ILE A 291 17.06 18.97 14.97
C ILE A 291 16.37 19.92 13.97
N ALA A 292 15.95 19.41 12.82
CA ALA A 292 15.23 20.20 11.81
C ALA A 292 13.88 20.72 12.34
N ALA A 293 13.12 19.88 13.08
CA ALA A 293 11.88 20.31 13.74
C ALA A 293 12.12 21.36 14.82
N THR A 294 13.21 21.24 15.59
CA THR A 294 13.65 22.25 16.55
C THR A 294 13.93 23.60 15.86
N CYS A 295 14.47 23.55 14.64
CA CYS A 295 14.70 24.72 13.81
C CYS A 295 13.42 25.25 13.10
N GLY A 296 12.24 24.73 13.44
CA GLY A 296 10.94 25.24 12.97
C GLY A 296 10.48 24.71 11.62
N LEU A 297 11.04 23.61 11.13
CA LEU A 297 10.54 22.89 9.97
C LEU A 297 9.49 21.85 10.39
N PRO A 298 8.27 21.85 9.80
CA PRO A 298 7.30 20.78 10.04
C PRO A 298 7.80 19.44 9.49
N ILE A 299 8.03 18.48 10.38
CA ILE A 299 8.52 17.14 10.05
C ILE A 299 7.44 16.10 10.28
N ALA A 300 7.22 15.26 9.28
CA ALA A 300 6.45 14.02 9.39
C ALA A 300 7.35 12.86 9.00
N LYS A 301 8.11 12.31 9.96
CA LYS A 301 9.10 11.28 9.68
C LYS A 301 8.45 9.92 9.55
N HIS A 302 8.53 9.30 8.38
CA HIS A 302 8.10 7.91 8.20
C HIS A 302 9.20 6.94 8.60
N GLY A 303 8.84 5.83 9.24
CA GLY A 303 9.83 4.81 9.55
C GLY A 303 9.29 3.54 10.18
N ASN A 304 10.20 2.62 10.46
CA ASN A 304 9.88 1.28 10.93
C ASN A 304 10.92 0.78 11.96
N ARG A 305 10.68 -0.41 12.52
CA ARG A 305 11.68 -1.14 13.32
C ARG A 305 12.78 -1.68 12.43
N ALA A 306 13.93 -1.99 13.04
CA ALA A 306 15.03 -2.63 12.31
C ALA A 306 14.62 -3.98 11.71
N VAL A 307 15.15 -4.27 10.52
CA VAL A 307 15.09 -5.61 9.91
C VAL A 307 16.48 -6.24 9.89
N SER A 308 17.51 -5.49 9.47
CA SER A 308 18.91 -5.95 9.40
C SER A 308 19.90 -5.15 10.27
N SER A 309 19.52 -3.94 10.73
CA SER A 309 20.36 -3.12 11.62
C SER A 309 20.13 -3.47 13.10
N LYS A 310 20.98 -2.94 13.99
CA LYS A 310 20.80 -3.08 15.45
C LYS A 310 19.66 -2.20 16.01
N SER A 311 19.28 -1.15 15.28
CA SER A 311 18.24 -0.20 15.71
C SER A 311 17.61 0.52 14.50
N GLY A 312 16.29 0.45 14.38
CA GLY A 312 15.51 1.23 13.43
C GLY A 312 15.04 2.54 14.03
N SER A 313 14.41 3.40 13.22
CA SER A 313 13.89 4.68 13.69
C SER A 313 12.81 4.51 14.78
N ALA A 314 11.96 3.48 14.65
CA ALA A 314 10.96 3.18 15.66
C ALA A 314 11.61 2.79 17.01
N ASP A 315 12.66 1.98 16.97
CA ASP A 315 13.39 1.56 18.17
C ASP A 315 14.07 2.76 18.85
N PHE A 316 14.62 3.70 18.07
CA PHE A 316 15.21 4.94 18.57
C PHE A 316 14.18 5.81 19.30
N TYR A 317 13.05 6.13 18.66
CA TYR A 317 12.03 7.00 19.27
C TYR A 317 11.29 6.34 20.43
N GLU A 318 11.08 5.03 20.40
CA GLU A 318 10.51 4.32 21.55
C GLU A 318 11.45 4.41 22.76
N ASN A 319 12.77 4.22 22.57
CA ASN A 319 13.75 4.32 23.65
C ASN A 319 14.00 5.77 24.11
N ILE A 320 13.77 6.78 23.27
CA ILE A 320 13.77 8.19 23.69
C ILE A 320 12.54 8.54 24.54
N GLY A 321 11.53 7.65 24.56
CA GLY A 321 10.32 7.74 25.37
C GLY A 321 9.10 8.28 24.61
N PHE A 322 9.08 8.25 23.27
CA PHE A 322 7.88 8.62 22.51
C PHE A 322 6.90 7.45 22.45
N LYS A 323 5.60 7.74 22.49
CA LYS A 323 4.58 6.76 22.11
C LYS A 323 4.45 6.76 20.58
N ILE A 324 4.89 5.68 19.93
CA ILE A 324 5.03 5.61 18.47
C ILE A 324 3.83 4.98 17.75
N ASP A 325 2.99 4.25 18.47
CA ASP A 325 1.84 3.49 17.97
C ASP A 325 0.51 4.25 18.13
N VAL A 326 0.57 5.58 18.05
CA VAL A 326 -0.61 6.45 18.17
C VAL A 326 -1.46 6.44 16.90
N SER A 327 -2.74 6.84 17.00
CA SER A 327 -3.64 6.90 15.85
C SER A 327 -3.22 7.99 14.84
N PRO A 328 -3.70 7.94 13.59
CA PRO A 328 -3.48 9.01 12.60
C PRO A 328 -3.94 10.39 13.09
N GLU A 329 -5.08 10.47 13.78
CA GLU A 329 -5.63 11.70 14.34
C GLU A 329 -4.69 12.28 15.39
N LYS A 330 -4.18 11.43 16.29
CA LYS A 330 -3.22 11.84 17.31
C LYS A 330 -1.89 12.26 16.70
N SER A 331 -1.41 11.54 15.69
CA SER A 331 -0.19 11.91 14.95
C SER A 331 -0.31 13.31 14.35
N ALA A 332 -1.46 13.63 13.74
CA ALA A 332 -1.74 14.95 13.20
C ALA A 332 -1.74 16.05 14.28
N GLU A 333 -2.34 15.78 15.45
CA GLU A 333 -2.32 16.71 16.60
C GLU A 333 -0.88 16.98 17.08
N VAL A 334 -0.08 15.92 17.26
CA VAL A 334 1.31 16.03 17.72
C VAL A 334 2.15 16.86 16.74
N ILE A 335 1.97 16.64 15.43
CA ILE A 335 2.66 17.43 14.40
C ILE A 335 2.26 18.90 14.48
N ARG A 336 0.96 19.22 14.57
CA ARG A 336 0.48 20.62 14.69
C ARG A 336 1.05 21.32 15.92
N LYS A 337 1.12 20.61 17.05
CA LYS A 337 1.59 21.17 18.32
C LYS A 337 3.11 21.38 18.33
N THR A 338 3.85 20.46 17.72
CA THR A 338 5.30 20.35 17.96
C THR A 338 6.19 20.52 16.73
N ASN A 339 5.62 20.65 15.53
CA ASN A 339 6.32 20.56 14.25
C ASN A 339 7.04 19.23 14.00
N PHE A 340 6.75 18.18 14.77
CA PHE A 340 7.33 16.86 14.59
C PHE A 340 6.29 15.77 14.81
N GLY A 341 6.32 14.74 13.98
CA GLY A 341 5.59 13.49 14.22
C GLY A 341 6.35 12.31 13.62
N PHE A 342 6.37 11.21 14.36
CA PHE A 342 6.86 9.94 13.85
C PHE A 342 5.69 9.09 13.38
N LEU A 343 5.72 8.67 12.12
CA LEU A 343 4.69 7.86 11.49
C LEU A 343 5.19 6.42 11.43
N PHE A 344 4.74 5.59 12.37
CA PHE A 344 5.17 4.20 12.44
C PHE A 344 4.47 3.34 11.37
N ALA A 345 5.24 2.83 10.40
CA ALA A 345 4.70 2.20 9.19
C ALA A 345 3.59 1.14 9.43
N PRO A 346 3.68 0.22 10.42
CA PRO A 346 2.63 -0.77 10.67
C PRO A 346 1.26 -0.19 11.06
N VAL A 347 1.21 1.03 11.60
CA VAL A 347 -0.06 1.72 11.90
C VAL A 347 -0.81 2.05 10.62
N TYR A 348 -0.07 2.42 9.57
CA TYR A 348 -0.61 2.99 8.33
C TYR A 348 -0.70 1.99 7.18
N HIS A 349 0.23 1.03 7.08
CA HIS A 349 0.45 0.17 5.91
C HIS A 349 0.24 -1.32 6.22
N SER A 350 -0.98 -1.71 6.60
CA SER A 350 -1.29 -3.11 6.98
C SER A 350 -1.17 -4.11 5.83
N ALA A 351 -1.36 -3.66 4.59
CA ALA A 351 -1.33 -4.51 3.40
C ALA A 351 0.06 -5.10 3.11
N MET A 352 1.13 -4.53 3.68
CA MET A 352 2.49 -5.03 3.51
C MET A 352 2.74 -6.41 4.13
N ARG A 353 1.82 -6.91 4.97
CA ARG A 353 1.89 -8.25 5.56
C ARG A 353 1.94 -9.37 4.50
N PHE A 354 1.34 -9.16 3.33
CA PHE A 354 1.31 -10.15 2.25
C PHE A 354 2.66 -10.32 1.54
N ALA A 355 3.50 -9.28 1.54
CA ALA A 355 4.86 -9.36 1.01
C ALA A 355 5.87 -9.92 2.03
N ALA A 356 5.54 -9.91 3.33
CA ALA A 356 6.50 -10.25 4.38
C ALA A 356 7.07 -11.68 4.27
N PRO A 357 6.27 -12.74 4.02
CA PRO A 357 6.79 -14.11 3.88
C PRO A 357 7.82 -14.23 2.75
N VAL A 358 7.48 -13.73 1.56
CA VAL A 358 8.36 -13.76 0.38
C VAL A 358 9.65 -12.97 0.64
N ARG A 359 9.54 -11.76 1.21
CA ARG A 359 10.71 -10.93 1.52
C ARG A 359 11.64 -11.59 2.53
N ASN A 360 11.09 -12.23 3.56
CA ASN A 360 11.87 -12.93 4.58
C ASN A 360 12.63 -14.12 3.99
N VAL A 361 11.99 -14.90 3.10
CA VAL A 361 12.64 -16.03 2.42
C VAL A 361 13.70 -15.55 1.44
N MET A 362 13.44 -14.50 0.67
CA MET A 362 14.40 -13.96 -0.29
C MET A 362 15.67 -13.42 0.38
N GLY A 363 15.55 -12.74 1.52
CA GLY A 363 16.70 -12.24 2.29
C GLY A 363 17.57 -11.20 1.57
N ILE A 364 17.13 -10.70 0.42
CA ILE A 364 17.84 -9.71 -0.39
C ILE A 364 17.06 -8.39 -0.49
N LYS A 365 17.78 -7.31 -0.84
CA LYS A 365 17.15 -6.03 -1.17
C LYS A 365 16.35 -6.16 -2.47
N THR A 366 15.18 -5.56 -2.50
CA THR A 366 14.34 -5.49 -3.70
C THR A 366 13.77 -4.08 -3.86
N ILE A 367 12.96 -3.85 -4.89
CA ILE A 367 12.16 -2.62 -5.03
C ILE A 367 11.35 -2.30 -3.76
N MET A 368 10.99 -3.30 -2.95
CA MET A 368 10.26 -3.12 -1.69
C MET A 368 11.04 -2.31 -0.64
N ASN A 369 12.38 -2.23 -0.75
CA ASN A 369 13.22 -1.38 0.09
C ASN A 369 13.16 0.10 -0.32
N LEU A 370 12.74 0.39 -1.56
CA LEU A 370 12.71 1.74 -2.13
C LEU A 370 11.35 2.43 -1.91
N ILE A 371 10.27 1.66 -1.82
CA ILE A 371 8.90 2.21 -1.72
C ILE A 371 8.52 2.69 -0.31
N GLY A 372 9.23 2.24 0.73
CA GLY A 372 8.97 2.67 2.11
C GLY A 372 9.16 4.18 2.30
N PRO A 373 10.35 4.73 1.97
CA PRO A 373 10.61 6.17 1.97
C PRO A 373 9.60 7.00 1.16
N LEU A 374 9.07 6.44 0.07
CA LEU A 374 8.16 7.13 -0.85
C LEU A 374 6.67 7.00 -0.49
N SER A 375 6.35 6.23 0.55
CA SER A 375 4.96 5.97 0.97
C SER A 375 4.59 6.69 2.28
N ASN A 376 5.18 7.86 2.52
CA ASN A 376 4.92 8.68 3.70
C ASN A 376 3.39 8.91 3.89
N PRO A 377 2.81 8.50 5.04
CA PRO A 377 1.36 8.60 5.23
C PRO A 377 0.81 10.03 5.27
N ALA A 378 1.64 11.01 5.61
CA ALA A 378 1.26 12.42 5.62
C ALA A 378 1.37 13.12 4.26
N GLY A 379 1.92 12.44 3.23
CA GLY A 379 2.13 13.07 1.93
C GLY A 379 3.15 14.22 2.00
N ALA A 380 4.31 13.97 2.63
CA ALA A 380 5.37 14.96 2.76
C ALA A 380 5.74 15.57 1.39
N ALA A 381 5.57 16.90 1.29
CA ALA A 381 5.79 17.68 0.07
C ALA A 381 7.29 17.86 -0.22
N TYR A 382 8.12 17.85 0.82
CA TYR A 382 9.57 17.99 0.73
C TYR A 382 10.24 16.73 1.26
N GLN A 383 11.24 16.21 0.56
CA GLN A 383 11.84 14.92 0.88
C GLN A 383 13.36 14.97 0.80
N MET A 384 14.04 14.60 1.89
CA MET A 384 15.45 14.24 1.90
C MET A 384 15.53 12.72 2.00
N LEU A 385 16.00 12.07 0.94
CA LEU A 385 15.99 10.63 0.79
C LEU A 385 17.41 10.06 0.70
N GLY A 386 17.66 9.03 1.49
CA GLY A 386 18.87 8.24 1.41
C GLY A 386 18.71 7.01 0.53
N VAL A 387 19.67 6.72 -0.35
CA VAL A 387 19.72 5.45 -1.10
C VAL A 387 21.03 4.70 -0.87
N TYR A 388 20.97 3.36 -0.92
CA TYR A 388 22.15 2.51 -0.69
C TYR A 388 23.08 2.34 -1.91
N SER A 389 22.75 2.92 -3.06
CA SER A 389 23.55 2.84 -4.28
C SER A 389 23.40 4.09 -5.15
N LYS A 390 24.47 4.49 -5.83
CA LYS A 390 24.51 5.62 -6.76
C LYS A 390 23.53 5.47 -7.92
N ASP A 391 23.32 4.26 -8.40
CA ASP A 391 22.41 3.97 -9.53
C ASP A 391 20.94 4.26 -9.19
N LEU A 392 20.62 4.37 -7.88
CA LEU A 392 19.27 4.63 -7.41
C LEU A 392 18.96 6.12 -7.20
N LEU A 393 19.96 7.00 -7.28
CA LEU A 393 19.77 8.44 -7.07
C LEU A 393 18.68 8.99 -7.99
N LEU A 394 18.81 8.75 -9.30
CA LEU A 394 17.90 9.30 -10.30
C LEU A 394 16.54 8.61 -10.29
N PRO A 395 16.44 7.25 -10.31
CA PRO A 395 15.15 6.57 -10.28
C PRO A 395 14.28 6.93 -9.06
N VAL A 396 14.88 7.07 -7.88
CA VAL A 396 14.15 7.42 -6.65
C VAL A 396 13.71 8.89 -6.67
N ALA A 397 14.56 9.80 -7.16
CA ALA A 397 14.22 11.22 -7.29
C ALA A 397 13.04 11.43 -8.25
N GLU A 398 13.10 10.81 -9.42
CA GLU A 398 12.02 10.88 -10.42
C GLU A 398 10.73 10.22 -9.91
N ALA A 399 10.83 9.06 -9.25
CA ALA A 399 9.67 8.40 -8.66
C ALA A 399 8.98 9.29 -7.60
N SER A 400 9.75 9.95 -6.74
CA SER A 400 9.24 10.92 -5.76
C SER A 400 8.48 12.08 -6.42
N LYS A 401 9.02 12.63 -7.52
CA LYS A 401 8.34 13.68 -8.31
C LYS A 401 7.06 13.17 -8.97
N MET A 402 7.05 11.96 -9.51
CA MET A 402 5.84 11.32 -10.08
C MET A 402 4.73 11.07 -9.05
N LEU A 403 5.09 11.00 -7.76
CA LEU A 403 4.16 10.86 -6.63
C LEU A 403 3.68 12.20 -6.07
N GLY A 404 4.19 13.32 -6.60
CA GLY A 404 3.73 14.67 -6.25
C GLY A 404 4.61 15.44 -5.27
N ALA A 405 5.83 14.98 -4.98
CA ALA A 405 6.76 15.76 -4.17
C ALA A 405 7.09 17.10 -4.85
N LYS A 406 7.08 18.18 -4.06
CA LYS A 406 7.44 19.53 -4.51
C LYS A 406 8.95 19.64 -4.71
N ARG A 407 9.73 19.29 -3.69
CA ARG A 407 11.20 19.22 -3.77
C ARG A 407 11.70 17.91 -3.20
N VAL A 408 12.64 17.29 -3.89
CA VAL A 408 13.29 16.07 -3.43
C VAL A 408 14.80 16.21 -3.57
N MET A 409 15.52 15.75 -2.54
CA MET A 409 16.96 15.57 -2.54
C MET A 409 17.23 14.11 -2.25
N VAL A 410 17.89 13.40 -3.16
CA VAL A 410 18.31 12.02 -2.96
C VAL A 410 19.83 11.98 -2.84
N VAL A 411 20.34 11.25 -1.84
CA VAL A 411 21.76 11.22 -1.52
C VAL A 411 22.28 9.79 -1.35
N VAL A 412 23.57 9.63 -1.64
CA VAL A 412 24.37 8.47 -1.22
C VAL A 412 25.81 8.93 -1.01
N SER A 413 26.42 8.53 0.09
CA SER A 413 27.81 8.87 0.36
C SER A 413 28.78 7.90 -0.32
N GLU A 414 29.99 8.38 -0.62
CA GLU A 414 31.02 7.57 -1.27
C GLU A 414 31.52 6.42 -0.37
N ASP A 415 31.48 6.61 0.95
CA ASP A 415 31.74 5.55 1.94
C ASP A 415 30.54 4.60 2.13
N GLY A 416 29.45 4.79 1.38
CA GLY A 416 28.36 3.82 1.20
C GLY A 416 27.20 3.95 2.20
N PHE A 417 27.08 5.07 2.92
CA PHE A 417 25.90 5.38 3.73
C PHE A 417 24.78 5.93 2.85
N ASP A 418 23.54 5.65 3.26
CA ASP A 418 22.35 6.29 2.70
C ASP A 418 22.03 7.63 3.42
N GLU A 419 23.06 8.37 3.81
CA GLU A 419 22.97 9.65 4.51
C GLU A 419 24.09 10.56 3.99
N ILE A 420 24.05 11.87 4.30
CA ILE A 420 25.21 12.74 4.06
C ILE A 420 26.30 12.39 5.08
N SER A 421 27.43 11.87 4.59
CA SER A 421 28.57 11.50 5.43
C SER A 421 29.45 12.72 5.75
N PRO A 422 29.92 12.88 6.99
CA PRO A 422 30.97 13.85 7.34
C PRO A 422 32.38 13.32 7.05
N CYS A 423 32.51 12.03 6.72
CA CYS A 423 33.80 11.35 6.53
C CYS A 423 34.21 11.26 5.05
N ALA A 424 33.24 11.37 4.13
CA ALA A 424 33.46 11.22 2.69
C ALA A 424 32.53 12.13 1.88
N PRO A 425 32.87 12.43 0.62
CA PRO A 425 31.98 13.12 -0.30
C PRO A 425 30.62 12.42 -0.46
N THR A 426 29.56 13.19 -0.67
CA THR A 426 28.20 12.67 -0.88
C THR A 426 27.65 13.11 -2.24
N TYR A 427 27.23 12.14 -3.05
CA TYR A 427 26.59 12.38 -4.34
C TYR A 427 25.12 12.73 -4.16
N VAL A 428 24.64 13.74 -4.88
CA VAL A 428 23.29 14.28 -4.71
C VAL A 428 22.58 14.46 -6.05
N ILE A 429 21.30 14.09 -6.08
CA ILE A 429 20.34 14.54 -7.08
C ILE A 429 19.24 15.34 -6.39
N GLU A 430 19.08 16.60 -6.76
CA GLU A 430 17.98 17.47 -6.32
C GLU A 430 17.03 17.73 -7.49
N ILE A 431 15.72 17.60 -7.26
CA ILE A 431 14.69 18.05 -8.20
C ILE A 431 13.76 19.04 -7.48
N ASP A 432 13.65 20.25 -8.03
CA ASP A 432 12.87 21.34 -7.42
C ASP A 432 11.38 21.36 -7.86
N GLU A 433 10.66 22.38 -7.42
CA GLU A 433 9.23 22.56 -7.72
C GLU A 433 8.95 22.81 -9.20
N LYS A 434 9.94 23.35 -9.93
CA LYS A 434 9.88 23.61 -11.37
C LYS A 434 10.37 22.40 -12.19
N ASN A 435 10.58 21.26 -11.54
CA ASN A 435 11.15 20.05 -12.12
C ASN A 435 12.57 20.25 -12.68
N GLN A 436 13.31 21.23 -12.18
CA GLN A 436 14.72 21.40 -12.55
C GLN A 436 15.57 20.42 -11.75
N LYS A 437 16.30 19.58 -12.47
CA LYS A 437 17.25 18.62 -11.89
C LYS A 437 18.62 19.26 -11.72
N LYS A 438 19.24 19.04 -10.57
CA LYS A 438 20.64 19.38 -10.28
C LYS A 438 21.37 18.15 -9.77
N GLU A 439 22.58 17.95 -10.25
CA GLU A 439 23.49 16.89 -9.80
C GLU A 439 24.75 17.54 -9.29
N TYR A 440 25.14 17.22 -8.06
CA TYR A 440 26.32 17.81 -7.41
C TYR A 440 26.84 16.91 -6.29
N THR A 441 28.02 17.27 -5.77
CA THR A 441 28.67 16.58 -4.66
C THR A 441 28.77 17.51 -3.46
N ILE A 442 28.44 17.01 -2.28
CA ILE A 442 28.68 17.68 -0.99
C ILE A 442 30.03 17.17 -0.46
N ASN A 443 31.00 18.08 -0.27
CA ASN A 443 32.26 17.74 0.38
C ASN A 443 32.23 18.24 1.84
N PRO A 444 32.53 17.39 2.84
CA PRO A 444 32.54 17.82 4.24
C PRO A 444 33.47 19.02 4.52
N SER A 445 34.58 19.12 3.79
CA SER A 445 35.54 20.24 3.87
C SER A 445 34.90 21.61 3.63
N ASP A 446 33.87 21.67 2.77
CA ASP A 446 33.19 22.94 2.41
C ASP A 446 32.39 23.52 3.58
N TYR A 447 32.15 22.70 4.62
CA TYR A 447 31.42 23.07 5.83
C TYR A 447 32.36 23.33 7.02
N GLY A 448 33.67 23.18 6.83
CA GLY A 448 34.68 23.30 7.88
C GLY A 448 34.77 22.07 8.78
N ILE A 449 34.30 20.90 8.30
CA ILE A 449 34.31 19.66 9.07
C ILE A 449 35.71 19.04 9.02
N PRO A 450 36.35 18.75 10.16
CA PRO A 450 37.63 18.05 10.19
C PRO A 450 37.45 16.59 9.75
N THR A 451 38.55 15.96 9.33
CA THR A 451 38.52 14.54 8.96
C THR A 451 37.99 13.68 10.11
N CYS A 452 36.91 12.95 9.84
CA CYS A 452 36.26 12.05 10.79
C CYS A 452 36.56 10.59 10.43
N ALA A 453 36.69 9.73 11.44
CA ALA A 453 36.79 8.29 11.21
C ALA A 453 35.39 7.71 10.98
N SER A 454 35.23 6.77 10.04
CA SER A 454 33.94 6.12 9.80
C SER A 454 33.37 5.45 11.06
N SER A 455 34.24 4.94 11.95
CA SER A 455 33.84 4.33 13.22
C SER A 455 33.19 5.31 14.19
N ASP A 456 33.38 6.63 14.01
CA ASP A 456 32.68 7.62 14.82
C ASP A 456 31.16 7.56 14.61
N LEU A 457 30.72 7.12 13.41
CA LEU A 457 29.31 6.98 13.06
C LEU A 457 28.67 5.69 13.58
N ASP A 458 29.46 4.77 14.14
CA ASP A 458 28.99 3.46 14.58
C ASP A 458 27.91 3.59 15.65
N GLY A 459 26.79 2.91 15.42
CA GLY A 459 25.66 2.82 16.34
C GLY A 459 25.60 1.49 17.07
N GLY A 460 24.58 1.38 17.91
CA GLY A 460 24.24 0.20 18.67
C GLY A 460 22.75 -0.12 18.61
N THR A 461 22.27 -0.74 19.67
CA THR A 461 20.85 -0.95 19.97
C THR A 461 20.12 0.37 20.18
N GLY A 462 18.78 0.35 20.19
CA GLY A 462 17.98 1.56 20.43
C GLY A 462 18.35 2.30 21.73
N LYS A 463 18.69 1.56 22.79
CA LYS A 463 19.15 2.14 24.07
C LYS A 463 20.51 2.81 23.95
N GLU A 464 21.47 2.14 23.31
CA GLU A 464 22.82 2.68 23.09
C GLU A 464 22.78 3.91 22.19
N ASN A 465 21.96 3.89 21.13
CA ASN A 465 21.77 5.05 20.27
C ASN A 465 21.11 6.21 21.01
N VAL A 466 20.15 5.97 21.91
CA VAL A 466 19.60 7.05 22.73
C VAL A 466 20.65 7.63 23.68
N ALA A 467 21.54 6.81 24.27
CA ALA A 467 22.65 7.31 25.06
C ALA A 467 23.59 8.20 24.24
N LEU A 468 23.96 7.78 23.02
CA LEU A 468 24.75 8.59 22.09
C LEU A 468 24.05 9.90 21.70
N ALA A 469 22.72 9.88 21.53
CA ALA A 469 21.94 11.07 21.26
C ALA A 469 21.93 12.04 22.45
N MET A 470 21.87 11.52 23.68
CA MET A 470 21.96 12.35 24.89
C MET A 470 23.36 12.93 25.06
N ASP A 471 24.42 12.17 24.79
CA ASP A 471 25.79 12.69 24.78
C ASP A 471 25.94 13.83 23.77
N LEU A 472 25.36 13.66 22.56
CA LEU A 472 25.33 14.69 21.53
C LEU A 472 24.66 15.98 22.02
N ILE A 473 23.48 15.89 22.63
CA ILE A 473 22.73 17.04 23.17
C ILE A 473 23.46 17.69 24.36
N GLN A 474 24.22 16.93 25.14
CA GLN A 474 25.00 17.43 26.27
C GLN A 474 26.38 17.98 25.88
N GLY A 475 26.72 18.03 24.58
CA GLY A 475 28.01 18.50 24.10
C GLY A 475 29.17 17.53 24.33
N LYS A 476 28.87 16.25 24.58
CA LYS A 476 29.84 15.14 24.77
C LYS A 476 29.82 14.13 23.63
N GLY A 477 29.04 14.39 22.58
CA GLY A 477 28.87 13.48 21.45
C GLY A 477 30.14 13.31 20.62
N ARG A 478 30.21 12.18 19.91
CA ARG A 478 31.30 11.93 18.95
C ARG A 478 31.24 12.95 17.80
N PRO A 479 32.38 13.51 17.35
CA PRO A 479 32.42 14.48 16.27
C PRO A 479 31.73 14.01 14.98
N GLY A 480 31.96 12.75 14.56
CA GLY A 480 31.30 12.20 13.37
C GLY A 480 29.77 12.23 13.46
N ILE A 481 29.18 11.76 14.56
CA ILE A 481 27.71 11.79 14.76
C ILE A 481 27.19 13.22 14.77
N LEU A 482 27.89 14.14 15.46
CA LEU A 482 27.52 15.55 15.52
C LEU A 482 27.44 16.17 14.13
N TYR A 483 28.52 16.05 13.35
CA TYR A 483 28.58 16.67 12.03
C TYR A 483 27.64 16.00 11.03
N SER A 484 27.48 14.67 11.08
CA SER A 484 26.53 13.97 10.21
C SER A 484 25.09 14.41 10.51
N CYS A 485 24.68 14.46 11.78
CA CYS A 485 23.34 14.91 12.15
C CYS A 485 23.10 16.37 11.76
N ALA A 486 24.09 17.24 11.95
CA ALA A 486 23.98 18.65 11.57
C ALA A 486 23.91 18.85 10.05
N LEU A 487 24.68 18.10 9.26
CA LEU A 487 24.66 18.18 7.79
C LEU A 487 23.32 17.71 7.22
N ASN A 488 22.84 16.54 7.67
CA ASN A 488 21.56 15.99 7.23
C ASN A 488 20.38 16.88 7.67
N ALA A 489 20.40 17.41 8.89
CA ALA A 489 19.42 18.41 9.33
C ALA A 489 19.50 19.70 8.49
N GLY A 490 20.70 20.17 8.16
CA GLY A 490 20.91 21.36 7.34
C GLY A 490 20.39 21.20 5.91
N ALA A 491 20.64 20.05 5.29
CA ALA A 491 20.08 19.69 3.99
C ALA A 491 18.55 19.59 4.04
N THR A 492 18.00 19.02 5.13
CA THR A 492 16.55 18.93 5.35
C THR A 492 15.91 20.32 5.51
N LEU A 493 16.56 21.23 6.23
CA LEU A 493 16.12 22.63 6.35
C LEU A 493 16.12 23.35 5.00
N TYR A 494 17.14 23.10 4.17
CA TYR A 494 17.24 23.67 2.83
C TYR A 494 16.15 23.13 1.89
N ILE A 495 15.94 21.81 1.84
CA ILE A 495 14.92 21.21 0.97
C ILE A 495 13.50 21.62 1.38
N GLY A 496 13.26 21.74 2.69
CA GLY A 496 12.01 22.26 3.27
C GLY A 496 11.86 23.78 3.22
N GLY A 497 12.79 24.50 2.59
CA GLY A 497 12.68 25.95 2.32
C GLY A 497 12.85 26.86 3.55
N LYS A 498 13.36 26.35 4.67
CA LYS A 498 13.56 27.15 5.91
C LYS A 498 14.85 27.96 5.91
N VAL A 499 15.80 27.62 5.05
CA VAL A 499 17.09 28.29 4.86
C VAL A 499 17.42 28.34 3.37
N LYS A 500 18.32 29.24 2.95
CA LYS A 500 18.66 29.44 1.54
C LYS A 500 19.77 28.52 1.04
N SER A 501 20.54 27.92 1.94
CA SER A 501 21.63 27.01 1.60
C SER A 501 21.79 25.91 2.65
N ILE A 502 22.41 24.79 2.25
CA ILE A 502 22.75 23.70 3.17
C ILE A 502 23.70 24.20 4.27
N LYS A 503 24.63 25.12 3.95
CA LYS A 503 25.57 25.70 4.92
C LYS A 503 24.86 26.49 6.01
N GLU A 504 23.91 27.35 5.64
CA GLU A 504 23.07 28.08 6.60
C GLU A 504 22.28 27.11 7.50
N GLY A 505 21.74 26.03 6.91
CA GLY A 505 21.05 24.97 7.64
C GLY A 505 21.97 24.22 8.62
N PHE A 506 23.19 23.89 8.19
CA PHE A 506 24.20 23.21 9.01
C PHE A 506 24.59 24.04 10.23
N ASP A 507 24.90 25.33 10.03
CA ASP A 507 25.28 26.23 11.12
C ASP A 507 24.13 26.42 12.12
N ARG A 508 22.89 26.48 11.63
CA ARG A 508 21.69 26.54 12.47
C ARG A 508 21.46 25.25 13.26
N ALA A 509 21.68 24.09 12.64
CA ALA A 509 21.57 22.80 13.28
C ALA A 509 22.60 22.62 14.42
N LEU A 510 23.85 23.04 14.19
CA LEU A 510 24.89 23.06 15.22
C LEU A 510 24.51 23.93 16.41
N LYS A 511 23.98 25.14 16.15
CA LYS A 511 23.53 26.05 17.22
C LYS A 511 22.40 25.43 18.05
N ALA A 512 21.41 24.83 17.41
CA ALA A 512 20.27 24.20 18.10
C ALA A 512 20.69 23.03 19.00
N LEU A 513 21.75 22.29 18.62
CA LEU A 513 22.32 21.24 19.45
C LEU A 513 23.04 21.78 20.70
N GLN A 514 23.56 23.00 20.65
CA GLN A 514 24.35 23.61 21.74
C GLN A 514 23.50 24.41 22.74
N ASP A 515 22.34 24.93 22.33
CA ASP A 515 21.53 25.86 23.14
C ASP A 515 20.43 25.20 23.98
N GLY A 516 20.36 23.86 23.98
CA GLY A 516 19.38 23.07 24.73
C GLY A 516 17.99 22.98 24.07
N SER A 517 17.78 23.62 22.92
CA SER A 517 16.47 23.61 22.24
C SER A 517 16.04 22.22 21.79
N VAL A 518 16.99 21.38 21.37
CA VAL A 518 16.68 20.01 20.92
C VAL A 518 16.15 19.15 22.07
N MET A 519 16.73 19.29 23.28
CA MET A 519 16.21 18.59 24.46
C MET A 519 14.79 19.03 24.78
N LYS A 520 14.51 20.34 24.72
CA LYS A 520 13.17 20.89 24.92
C LYS A 520 12.18 20.34 23.89
N LYS A 521 12.58 20.20 22.62
CA LYS A 521 11.75 19.61 21.56
C LYS A 521 11.43 18.14 21.84
N ILE A 522 12.41 17.35 22.28
CA ILE A 522 12.20 15.95 22.68
C ILE A 522 11.15 15.87 23.79
N GLU A 523 11.28 16.70 24.83
CA GLU A 523 10.32 16.73 25.94
C GLU A 523 8.91 17.13 25.51
N GLU A 524 8.80 18.11 24.61
CA GLU A 524 7.55 18.57 24.04
C GLU A 524 6.83 17.46 23.26
N VAL A 525 7.54 16.76 22.37
CA VAL A 525 7.02 15.62 21.59
C VAL A 525 6.66 14.45 22.50
N ARG A 526 7.53 14.14 23.47
CA ARG A 526 7.31 13.09 24.46
C ARG A 526 6.00 13.32 25.21
N LYS A 527 5.78 14.54 25.71
CA LYS A 527 4.53 14.90 26.38
C LYS A 527 3.33 14.79 25.44
N ALA A 528 3.42 15.39 24.24
CA ALA A 528 2.31 15.43 23.29
C ALA A 528 1.85 14.04 22.80
N THR A 529 2.76 13.06 22.73
CA THR A 529 2.43 11.68 22.32
C THR A 529 1.74 10.86 23.43
N HIS A 530 1.78 11.33 24.69
CA HIS A 530 1.17 10.66 25.86
C HIS A 530 -0.12 11.31 26.37
N GLU A 531 -0.34 12.58 26.05
CA GLU A 531 -1.64 13.27 26.21
C GLU A 531 -2.70 12.63 25.31
#